data_AF-A0A7Y2YNV3-F1
#
_entry.id   AF-A0A7Y2YNV3-F1
#
_cell.length_a   1.000
_cell.length_b   1.000
_cell.length_c   1.000
_cell.angle_alpha   90.00
_cell.angle_beta   90.00
_cell.angle_gamma   90.00
#
_symmetry.space_group_name_H-M   'P 1'
#
loop_
_entity.id
_entity.type
_entity.pdbx_description
1 polymer ?
#
loop_
_entity_poly.entity_id
_entity_poly.type
_entity_poly.pdbx_seq_one_letter_code
_entity_poly.pdbx_strand_id
1 'polypeptide(L)'
;MKRLTYLLMCFILTLSQAQVLDLELFATGLARPVNIKHANDSRLFVVEQEGTITVVDSDGTLQIQPFLDISSRVYNIGPIGDERGLLGLAFH
;
A
#
# COMPACT_ATOMS: atom_id res chain seq x y z
N MET A 1 51.70 5.38 -1.01
CA MET A 1 50.40 5.95 -0.61
C MET A 1 49.21 5.37 -1.38
N LYS A 2 49.25 5.22 -2.71
CA LYS A 2 48.14 4.68 -3.55
C LYS A 2 47.63 3.28 -3.15
N ARG A 3 48.52 2.37 -2.75
CA ARG A 3 48.16 1.00 -2.31
C ARG A 3 47.30 0.98 -1.04
N LEU A 4 47.55 1.92 -0.12
CA LEU A 4 46.76 2.07 1.10
C LEU A 4 45.36 2.60 0.79
N THR A 5 45.26 3.50 -0.20
CA THR A 5 43.99 4.06 -0.68
C THR A 5 43.10 2.99 -1.32
N TYR A 6 43.66 2.09 -2.14
CA TYR A 6 42.91 0.97 -2.70
C TYR A 6 42.46 -0.04 -1.63
N LEU A 7 43.31 -0.31 -0.62
CA LEU A 7 42.95 -1.22 0.46
C LEU A 7 41.80 -0.67 1.32
N LEU A 8 41.85 0.63 1.62
CA LEU A 8 40.79 1.34 2.36
C LEU A 8 39.48 1.36 1.56
N MET A 9 39.55 1.58 0.25
CA MET A 9 38.39 1.53 -0.64
C MET A 9 37.75 0.13 -0.66
N CYS A 10 38.54 -0.94 -0.79
CA CYS A 10 38.04 -2.32 -0.71
C CYS A 10 37.40 -2.62 0.65
N PHE A 11 37.95 -2.12 1.75
CA PHE A 11 37.40 -2.31 3.09
C PHE A 11 36.04 -1.62 3.25
N ILE A 12 35.89 -0.38 2.77
CA ILE A 12 34.61 0.35 2.82
C ILE A 12 33.52 -0.35 1.99
N LEU A 13 33.88 -0.96 0.85
CA LEU A 13 32.93 -1.71 0.03
C LEU A 13 32.36 -2.96 0.73
N THR A 14 33.10 -3.53 1.70
CA THR A 14 32.62 -4.70 2.47
C THR A 14 31.65 -4.36 3.61
N LEU A 15 31.45 -3.08 3.92
CA LEU A 15 30.52 -2.61 4.97
C LEU A 15 29.08 -2.42 4.47
N SER A 16 28.81 -2.68 3.18
CA SER A 16 27.45 -2.61 2.65
C SER A 16 26.63 -3.82 3.12
N GLN A 17 25.75 -3.62 4.08
CA GLN A 17 24.73 -4.59 4.46
C GLN A 17 23.45 -4.31 3.68
N ALA A 18 22.81 -5.36 3.17
CA ALA A 18 21.46 -5.25 2.59
C ALA A 18 20.43 -5.14 3.73
N GLN A 19 19.31 -4.48 3.45
CA GLN A 19 18.18 -4.41 4.38
C GLN A 19 17.51 -5.78 4.43
N VAL A 20 17.17 -6.24 5.63
CA VAL A 20 16.25 -7.37 5.81
C VAL A 20 14.86 -6.78 6.01
N LEU A 21 13.89 -7.21 5.20
CA LEU A 21 12.50 -6.77 5.26
C LEU A 21 11.64 -7.97 5.63
N ASP A 22 10.83 -7.79 6.66
CA ASP A 22 9.79 -8.73 7.05
C ASP A 22 8.42 -8.18 6.66
N LEU A 23 7.49 -9.08 6.35
CA LEU A 23 6.11 -8.74 6.08
C LEU A 23 5.25 -9.05 7.30
N GLU A 24 4.48 -8.07 7.73
CA GLU A 24 3.47 -8.23 8.77
C GLU A 24 2.08 -8.12 8.14
N LEU A 25 1.22 -9.09 8.45
CA LEU A 25 -0.18 -9.02 8.04
C LEU A 25 -0.88 -7.95 8.88
N PHE A 26 -1.20 -6.82 8.25
CA PHE A 26 -1.85 -5.70 8.94
C PHE A 26 -3.38 -5.81 8.94
N ALA A 27 -3.99 -6.21 7.83
CA ALA A 27 -5.44 -6.29 7.69
C ALA A 27 -5.86 -7.39 6.69
N THR A 28 -7.07 -7.93 6.87
CA THR A 28 -7.68 -8.95 5.98
C THR A 28 -9.14 -8.62 5.70
N GLY A 29 -9.79 -9.35 4.78
CA GLY A 29 -11.21 -9.16 4.48
C GLY A 29 -11.52 -8.10 3.42
N LEU A 30 -10.49 -7.52 2.79
CA LEU A 30 -10.63 -6.56 1.69
C LEU A 30 -10.94 -7.29 0.36
N ALA A 31 -11.78 -6.68 -0.47
CA ALA A 31 -12.20 -7.16 -1.78
C ALA A 31 -11.54 -6.34 -2.90
N ARG A 32 -10.63 -6.97 -3.67
CA ARG A 32 -9.95 -6.37 -4.83
C ARG A 32 -9.37 -4.95 -4.51
N PRO A 33 -8.51 -4.81 -3.49
CA PRO A 33 -7.93 -3.50 -3.15
C PRO A 33 -7.03 -3.00 -4.29
N VAL A 34 -7.22 -1.75 -4.71
CA VAL A 34 -6.46 -1.13 -5.82
C VAL A 34 -5.65 0.11 -5.39
N ASN A 35 -5.98 0.71 -4.24
CA ASN A 35 -5.26 1.85 -3.70
C ASN A 35 -5.37 1.93 -2.18
N ILE A 36 -4.42 2.58 -1.54
CA ILE A 36 -4.43 2.88 -0.10
C ILE A 36 -3.89 4.28 0.15
N LYS A 37 -4.57 5.08 0.99
CA LYS A 37 -4.18 6.44 1.37
C LYS A 37 -4.53 6.74 2.82
N HIS A 38 -3.86 7.70 3.42
CA HIS A 38 -4.25 8.30 4.70
C HIS A 38 -4.76 9.73 4.46
N ALA A 39 -5.62 10.24 5.33
CA ALA A 39 -6.19 11.59 5.26
C ALA A 39 -5.42 12.59 6.14
N ASN A 40 -4.08 12.47 6.15
CA ASN A 40 -3.22 13.15 7.14
C ASN A 40 -3.54 12.78 8.61
N ASP A 41 -4.11 11.60 8.84
CA ASP A 41 -4.32 10.98 10.14
C ASP A 41 -3.85 9.50 10.14
N SER A 42 -4.13 8.76 11.21
CA SER A 42 -3.67 7.37 11.38
C SER A 42 -4.52 6.33 10.64
N ARG A 43 -5.62 6.73 10.01
CA ARG A 43 -6.55 5.80 9.34
C ARG A 43 -6.07 5.54 7.92
N LEU A 44 -6.22 4.30 7.47
CA LEU A 44 -5.98 3.92 6.08
C LEU A 44 -7.31 3.77 5.36
N PHE A 45 -7.45 4.49 4.25
CA PHE A 45 -8.58 4.42 3.34
C PHE A 45 -8.18 3.53 2.18
N VAL A 46 -8.69 2.31 2.20
CA VAL A 46 -8.44 1.30 1.17
C VAL A 46 -9.53 1.40 0.10
N VAL A 47 -9.11 1.66 -1.13
CA VAL A 47 -9.98 1.69 -2.30
C VAL A 47 -10.17 0.28 -2.81
N GLU A 48 -11.41 -0.17 -2.87
CA GLU A 48 -11.80 -1.46 -3.40
C GLU A 48 -12.41 -1.27 -4.79
N GLN A 49 -12.00 -2.13 -5.74
CA GLN A 49 -12.32 -1.96 -7.16
C GLN A 49 -13.83 -1.86 -7.43
N GLU A 50 -14.66 -2.44 -6.56
CA GLU A 50 -16.11 -2.47 -6.68
C GLU A 50 -16.81 -1.14 -6.38
N GLY A 51 -16.07 -0.12 -5.94
CA GLY A 51 -16.63 1.21 -5.68
C GLY A 51 -16.84 1.53 -4.21
N THR A 52 -16.25 0.74 -3.31
CA THR A 52 -16.22 1.00 -1.87
C THR A 52 -14.86 1.54 -1.44
N ILE A 53 -14.87 2.38 -0.40
CA ILE A 53 -13.66 2.78 0.32
C ILE A 53 -13.82 2.34 1.76
N THR A 54 -13.08 1.30 2.14
CA THR A 54 -13.09 0.74 3.49
C THR A 54 -12.02 1.42 4.34
N VAL A 55 -12.37 1.75 5.59
CA VAL A 55 -11.42 2.34 6.54
C VAL A 55 -10.81 1.22 7.37
N VAL A 56 -9.49 1.23 7.46
CA VAL A 56 -8.70 0.39 8.37
C VAL A 56 -8.14 1.29 9.47
N ASP A 57 -8.46 0.97 10.71
CA ASP A 57 -7.97 1.67 11.88
C ASP A 57 -6.50 1.33 12.18
N SER A 58 -5.90 2.07 13.12
CA SER A 58 -4.47 1.93 13.45
C SER A 58 -4.09 0.55 14.00
N ASP A 59 -5.05 -0.26 14.43
CA ASP A 59 -4.87 -1.62 14.93
C ASP A 59 -5.14 -2.70 13.86
N GLY A 60 -5.42 -2.30 12.61
CA GLY A 60 -5.74 -3.23 11.52
C GLY A 60 -7.22 -3.59 11.42
N THR A 61 -8.09 -3.07 12.30
CA THR A 61 -9.54 -3.34 12.28
C THR A 61 -10.20 -2.67 11.07
N LEU A 62 -11.02 -3.43 10.34
CA LEU A 62 -11.88 -2.87 9.28
C LEU A 62 -13.15 -2.27 9.90
N GLN A 63 -13.42 -1.02 9.58
CA GLN A 63 -14.68 -0.37 9.91
C GLN A 63 -15.84 -1.02 9.11
N ILE A 64 -16.93 -1.36 9.80
CA ILE A 64 -18.10 -2.03 9.19
C ILE A 64 -18.75 -1.13 8.13
N GLN A 65 -18.85 0.16 8.42
CA GLN A 65 -19.41 1.13 7.49
C GLN A 65 -18.27 1.68 6.61
N PRO A 66 -18.33 1.52 5.27
CA PRO A 66 -17.35 2.14 4.38
C PRO A 66 -17.44 3.67 4.47
N PHE A 67 -16.30 4.32 4.28
CA PHE A 67 -16.20 5.78 4.17
C PHE A 67 -16.98 6.31 2.96
N LEU A 68 -16.94 5.57 1.85
CA LEU A 68 -17.68 5.87 0.63
C LEU A 68 -18.17 4.56 0.00
N ASP A 69 -19.44 4.54 -0.39
CA ASP A 69 -20.00 3.50 -1.25
C ASP A 69 -20.64 4.17 -2.47
N ILE A 70 -20.00 3.97 -3.62
CA ILE A 70 -20.51 4.38 -4.94
C ILE A 70 -20.60 3.18 -5.88
N SER A 71 -20.72 1.96 -5.35
CA SER A 71 -20.82 0.72 -6.12
C SER A 71 -21.92 0.77 -7.18
N SER A 72 -23.06 1.39 -6.85
CA SER A 72 -24.17 1.63 -7.80
C SER A 72 -23.82 2.54 -8.99
N ARG A 73 -22.71 3.28 -8.92
CA ARG A 73 -22.21 4.18 -9.96
C ARG A 73 -20.96 3.63 -10.67
N VAL A 74 -20.42 2.52 -10.17
CA VAL A 74 -19.28 1.81 -10.78
C VAL A 74 -19.82 0.71 -11.68
N TYR A 75 -19.54 0.81 -12.98
CA TYR A 75 -20.15 -0.04 -13.99
C TYR A 75 -19.19 -1.12 -14.50
N ASN A 76 -19.71 -2.34 -14.71
CA ASN A 76 -19.06 -3.42 -15.46
C ASN A 76 -17.62 -3.73 -15.02
N ILE A 77 -17.46 -4.15 -13.76
CA ILE A 77 -16.21 -4.77 -13.32
C ILE A 77 -16.10 -6.14 -13.97
N GLY A 78 -15.13 -6.33 -14.84
CA GLY A 78 -14.89 -7.60 -15.52
C GLY A 78 -14.05 -8.58 -14.69
N PRO A 79 -13.53 -9.63 -15.35
CA PRO A 79 -12.72 -10.67 -14.71
C PRO A 79 -11.41 -10.10 -14.14
N ILE A 80 -10.66 -10.93 -13.42
CA ILE A 80 -9.33 -10.58 -12.90
C ILE A 80 -8.46 -10.05 -14.06
N GLY A 81 -7.82 -8.90 -13.84
CA GLY A 81 -7.03 -8.20 -14.85
C GLY A 81 -7.78 -7.10 -15.60
N ASP A 82 -9.10 -6.97 -15.42
CA ASP A 82 -9.83 -5.78 -15.86
C ASP A 82 -9.51 -4.60 -14.94
N GLU A 83 -9.17 -3.46 -15.54
CA GLU A 83 -8.84 -2.22 -14.83
C GLU A 83 -10.07 -1.35 -14.58
N ARG A 84 -11.25 -1.67 -15.15
CA ARG A 84 -12.49 -0.93 -14.86
C ARG A 84 -12.86 -1.05 -13.38
N GLY A 85 -13.37 0.04 -12.81
CA GLY A 85 -13.74 0.09 -11.40
C GLY A 85 -13.48 1.47 -10.79
N LEU A 86 -13.55 1.56 -9.47
CA LEU A 86 -12.98 2.68 -8.74
C LEU A 86 -11.45 2.54 -8.72
N LEU A 87 -10.73 3.56 -9.19
CA LEU A 87 -9.28 3.45 -9.47
C LEU A 87 -8.39 4.07 -8.39
N GLY A 88 -8.93 4.97 -7.58
CA GLY A 88 -8.14 5.69 -6.58
C GLY A 88 -8.93 6.81 -5.92
N LEU A 89 -8.25 7.47 -4.99
CA LEU A 89 -8.74 8.65 -4.27
C LEU A 89 -7.59 9.63 -4.02
N ALA A 90 -7.94 10.88 -3.77
CA ALA A 90 -7.02 11.88 -3.22
C ALA A 90 -7.76 12.70 -2.15
N PHE A 91 -7.10 12.93 -1.03
CA PHE A 91 -7.52 13.96 -0.07
C PHE A 91 -6.94 15.31 -0.48
N HIS A 92 -7.63 16.41 -0.13
CA HIS A 92 -7.15 17.78 -0.33
C HIS A 92 -5.98 18.12 0.60
#